data_AF-A0A645H1N4-F1
#
_entry.id   AF-A0A645H1N4-F1
#
_cell.length_a   1.000
_cell.length_b   1.000
_cell.length_c   1.000
_cell.angle_alpha   90.00
_cell.angle_beta   90.00
_cell.angle_gamma   90.00
#
_symmetry.space_group_name_H-M   'P 1'
#
loop_
_entity.id
_entity.type
_entity.pdbx_description
1 polymer ?
#
loop_
_entity_poly.entity_id
_entity_poly.type
_entity_poly.pdbx_seq_one_letter_code
_entity_poly.pdbx_strand_id
1 'polypeptide(L)'
;MQLIDASKCFETRRKPIGNKRVDITEVCHNLIVEVYGNYADGIFIKEIGDKREIICKSKVLSSETLGYNKITIESPDLDKAGKPVLKKGFPVADSSKRDTENVPLDEDVHTFFKREVLPYRPGAWIDESKTKVGYEIPFTSTFYEFAELEPSRDIARRIEQRERSLIEKLHTLFGNGGEQNG
;
A
#
# COMPACT_ATOMS: atom_id res chain seq x y z
N MET A 1 12.01 -6.56 14.49
CA MET A 1 11.60 -5.16 14.27
C MET A 1 10.13 -5.03 14.63
N GLN A 2 9.71 -3.96 15.29
CA GLN A 2 8.29 -3.70 15.56
C GLN A 2 7.86 -2.46 14.78
N LEU A 3 6.80 -2.59 14.00
CA LEU A 3 6.10 -1.48 13.39
C LEU A 3 4.88 -1.13 14.24
N ILE A 4 4.66 0.17 14.45
CA ILE A 4 3.54 0.69 15.25
C ILE A 4 2.78 1.70 14.41
N ASP A 5 1.50 1.43 14.16
CA ASP A 5 0.56 2.37 13.57
C ASP A 5 -0.25 3.06 14.68
N ALA A 6 0.14 4.29 14.98
CA ALA A 6 -0.55 5.19 15.90
C ALA A 6 -1.36 6.27 15.16
N SER A 7 -1.64 6.09 13.86
CA SER A 7 -2.35 7.09 13.05
C SER A 7 -3.77 7.36 13.53
N LYS A 8 -4.37 6.47 14.33
CA LYS A 8 -5.68 6.60 14.99
C LYS A 8 -5.59 6.74 16.51
N CYS A 9 -4.40 6.99 17.05
CA CYS A 9 -4.14 7.15 18.47
C CYS A 9 -4.00 8.65 18.81
N PHE A 10 -5.10 9.39 18.72
CA PHE A 10 -5.13 10.83 18.95
C PHE A 10 -6.50 11.30 19.46
N GLU A 11 -6.52 12.49 20.07
CA GLU A 11 -7.75 13.20 20.39
C GLU A 11 -7.96 14.40 19.47
N THR A 12 -9.20 14.62 19.02
CA THR A 12 -9.53 15.77 18.19
C THR A 12 -9.64 17.04 19.03
N ARG A 13 -9.09 18.15 18.53
CA ARG A 13 -9.16 19.44 19.22
C ARG A 13 -10.53 20.07 19.03
N ARG A 14 -11.08 20.64 20.11
CA ARG A 14 -12.28 21.49 20.03
C ARG A 14 -12.04 22.75 19.19
N LYS A 15 -10.87 23.38 19.34
CA LYS A 15 -10.44 24.54 18.55
C LYS A 15 -9.09 24.26 17.88
N PRO A 16 -9.01 24.33 16.55
CA PRO A 16 -7.75 24.20 15.84
C PRO A 16 -6.73 25.28 16.24
N ILE A 17 -5.44 24.95 16.15
CA ILE A 17 -4.34 25.92 16.26
C ILE A 17 -3.57 25.91 14.94
N GLY A 18 -3.73 26.93 14.12
CA GLY A 18 -3.17 26.94 12.76
C GLY A 18 -3.68 25.73 11.96
N ASN A 19 -2.76 24.87 11.50
CA ASN A 19 -3.06 23.60 10.81
C ASN A 19 -3.20 22.39 11.75
N LYS A 20 -2.91 22.54 13.05
CA LYS A 20 -3.04 21.45 14.03
C LYS A 20 -4.52 21.18 14.34
N ARG A 21 -4.94 19.92 14.18
CA ARG A 21 -6.33 19.46 14.39
C ARG A 21 -6.47 18.45 15.53
N VAL A 22 -5.39 17.78 15.90
CA VAL A 22 -5.38 16.67 16.86
C VAL A 22 -4.27 16.85 17.89
N ASP A 23 -4.41 16.22 19.04
CA ASP A 23 -3.40 16.13 20.09
C ASP A 23 -3.11 14.66 20.43
N ILE A 24 -1.84 14.38 20.74
CA ILE A 24 -1.42 13.15 21.39
C ILE A 24 -1.47 13.43 22.89
N THR A 25 -2.56 13.01 23.52
CA THR A 25 -2.77 13.19 24.97
C THR A 25 -1.98 12.17 25.78
N GLU A 26 -1.97 12.31 27.10
CA GLU A 26 -1.31 11.34 27.98
C GLU A 26 -1.88 9.92 27.82
N VAL A 27 -3.19 9.79 27.56
CA VAL A 27 -3.82 8.49 27.29
C VAL A 27 -3.27 7.88 25.99
N CYS A 28 -3.12 8.69 24.93
CA CYS A 28 -2.53 8.24 23.67
C CYS A 28 -1.07 7.83 23.83
N HIS A 29 -0.27 8.67 24.52
CA HIS A 29 1.13 8.39 24.82
C HIS A 29 1.28 7.07 25.59
N ASN A 30 0.53 6.89 26.67
CA ASN A 30 0.60 5.71 27.51
C ASN A 30 0.20 4.44 26.75
N LEU A 31 -0.81 4.51 25.88
CA LEU A 31 -1.16 3.40 25.00
C LEU A 31 -0.02 3.06 24.04
N ILE A 32 0.60 4.04 23.39
CA ILE A 32 1.72 3.79 22.45
C ILE A 32 2.90 3.15 23.18
N VAL A 33 3.25 3.64 24.37
CA VAL A 33 4.34 3.09 25.19
C VAL A 33 4.03 1.66 25.65
N GLU A 34 2.80 1.39 26.08
CA GLU A 34 2.35 0.04 26.42
C GLU A 34 2.47 -0.92 25.23
N VAL A 35 2.00 -0.50 24.05
CA VAL A 35 2.09 -1.29 22.81
C VAL A 35 3.54 -1.56 22.41
N TYR A 36 4.40 -0.54 22.51
CA TYR A 36 5.83 -0.70 22.27
C TYR A 36 6.48 -1.69 23.24
N GLY A 37 6.17 -1.56 24.55
CA GLY A 37 6.71 -2.43 25.59
C GLY A 37 6.23 -3.88 25.48
N ASN A 38 4.99 -4.11 25.04
CA ASN A 38 4.43 -5.44 24.85
C ASN A 38 5.12 -6.24 23.74
N TYR A 39 5.70 -5.56 22.75
CA TYR A 39 6.44 -6.17 21.63
C TYR A 39 5.71 -7.38 21.01
N ALA A 40 4.43 -7.21 20.69
CA ALA A 40 3.58 -8.28 20.15
C ALA A 40 2.67 -7.74 19.05
N ASP A 41 2.28 -8.64 18.14
CA ASP A 41 1.23 -8.37 17.15
C ASP A 41 -0.10 -8.07 17.84
N GLY A 42 -0.81 -7.03 17.40
CA GLY A 42 -2.13 -6.75 17.94
C GLY A 42 -2.74 -5.43 17.50
N ILE A 43 -4.03 -5.29 17.80
CA ILE A 43 -4.78 -4.05 17.72
C ILE A 43 -5.19 -3.71 19.15
N PHE A 44 -4.73 -2.56 19.63
CA PHE A 44 -4.91 -2.11 20.99
C PHE A 44 -5.83 -0.90 20.97
N ILE A 45 -6.94 -1.01 21.70
CA ILE A 45 -8.02 -0.03 21.71
C ILE A 45 -8.19 0.46 23.15
N LYS A 46 -8.27 1.78 23.33
CA LYS A 46 -8.70 2.38 24.60
C LYS A 46 -9.85 3.33 24.35
N GLU A 47 -10.86 3.24 25.21
CA GLU A 47 -11.93 4.21 25.26
C GLU A 47 -11.43 5.50 25.94
N ILE A 48 -11.84 6.63 25.37
CA ILE A 48 -11.58 7.98 25.84
C ILE A 48 -12.91 8.77 25.86
N GLY A 49 -13.15 9.53 26.93
CA GLY A 49 -14.28 10.47 27.03
C GLY A 49 -15.62 9.91 26.56
N ASP A 50 -16.37 10.70 25.76
CA ASP A 50 -17.70 10.40 25.20
C ASP A 50 -17.72 9.20 24.23
N LYS A 51 -17.37 7.99 24.69
CA LYS A 51 -17.40 6.72 23.93
C LYS A 51 -16.58 6.77 22.63
N ARG A 52 -15.49 7.54 22.61
CA ARG A 52 -14.55 7.53 21.49
C ARG A 52 -13.46 6.53 21.77
N GLU A 53 -12.91 5.95 20.73
CA GLU A 53 -11.83 4.98 20.83
C GLU A 53 -10.57 5.57 20.19
N ILE A 54 -9.43 5.36 20.85
CA ILE A 54 -8.12 5.50 20.26
C ILE A 54 -7.58 4.12 19.94
N ILE A 55 -6.95 3.99 18.77
CA ILE A 55 -6.48 2.71 18.25
C ILE A 55 -4.99 2.82 17.97
N CYS A 56 -4.23 1.85 18.46
CA CYS A 56 -2.82 1.67 18.16
C CYS A 56 -2.61 0.23 17.70
N LYS A 57 -2.00 0.03 16.54
CA LYS A 57 -1.75 -1.31 15.99
C LYS A 57 -0.27 -1.62 16.02
N SER A 58 0.07 -2.88 16.21
CA SER A 58 1.46 -3.34 16.17
C SER A 58 1.62 -4.60 15.34
N LYS A 59 2.75 -4.65 14.63
CA LYS A 59 3.24 -5.81 13.89
C LYS A 59 4.71 -6.02 14.18
N VAL A 60 5.06 -7.19 14.68
CA VAL A 60 6.43 -7.64 14.94
C VAL A 60 6.88 -8.48 13.76
N LEU A 61 7.88 -7.96 13.05
CA LEU A 61 8.43 -8.55 11.85
C LEU A 61 9.89 -8.95 12.12
N SER A 62 10.30 -10.07 11.56
CA SER A 62 11.70 -10.46 11.54
C SER A 62 12.48 -9.53 10.59
N SER A 63 13.79 -9.39 10.78
CA SER A 63 14.58 -8.57 9.86
C SER A 63 14.62 -9.23 8.48
N GLU A 64 14.68 -10.55 8.46
CA GLU A 64 14.71 -11.41 7.28
C GLU A 64 13.49 -11.18 6.39
N THR A 65 12.29 -11.10 6.98
CA THR A 65 11.03 -10.82 6.26
C THR A 65 10.94 -9.45 5.61
N LEU A 66 11.84 -8.53 5.99
CA LEU A 66 11.91 -7.17 5.42
C LEU A 66 13.03 -7.03 4.40
N GLY A 67 13.90 -8.03 4.32
CA GLY A 67 15.04 -8.01 3.44
C GLY A 67 14.73 -8.64 2.09
N TYR A 68 15.49 -8.20 1.09
CA TYR A 68 15.49 -8.80 -0.23
C TYR A 68 16.89 -8.72 -0.86
N ASN A 69 17.18 -9.65 -1.76
CA ASN A 69 18.25 -9.54 -2.74
C ASN A 69 17.74 -8.75 -3.94
N LYS A 70 18.24 -7.53 -4.12
CA LYS A 70 18.04 -6.76 -5.35
C LYS A 70 18.98 -7.27 -6.43
N ILE A 71 18.47 -8.13 -7.30
CA ILE A 71 19.23 -8.73 -8.38
C ILE A 71 19.25 -7.80 -9.59
N THR A 72 20.40 -7.70 -10.25
CA THR A 72 20.49 -6.99 -11.54
C THR A 72 20.38 -7.99 -12.67
N ILE A 73 19.38 -7.81 -13.52
CA ILE A 73 19.09 -8.68 -14.65
C ILE A 73 19.61 -8.00 -15.91
N GLU A 74 20.56 -8.64 -16.57
CA GLU A 74 21.07 -8.21 -17.86
C GLU A 74 20.40 -9.06 -18.96
N SER A 75 20.16 -8.45 -20.11
CA SER A 75 19.75 -9.16 -21.33
C SER A 75 20.78 -8.96 -22.43
N PRO A 76 20.93 -9.95 -23.33
CA PRO A 76 21.90 -9.84 -24.39
C PRO A 76 21.49 -8.73 -25.37
N ASP A 77 22.47 -7.98 -25.82
CA ASP A 77 22.37 -7.18 -27.03
C ASP A 77 22.27 -8.13 -28.23
N LEU A 78 21.36 -7.82 -29.15
CA LEU A 78 21.03 -8.68 -30.28
C LEU A 78 21.40 -7.99 -31.58
N ASP A 79 22.03 -8.72 -32.50
CA ASP A 79 22.29 -8.23 -33.84
C ASP A 79 21.01 -8.17 -34.69
N LYS A 80 21.15 -7.69 -35.94
CA LYS A 80 20.01 -7.62 -36.89
C LYS A 80 19.37 -8.97 -37.21
N ALA A 81 20.07 -10.08 -36.96
CA ALA A 81 19.58 -11.44 -37.15
C ALA A 81 18.98 -12.04 -35.86
N GLY A 82 18.90 -11.26 -34.78
CA GLY A 82 18.37 -11.68 -33.49
C GLY A 82 19.32 -12.57 -32.67
N LYS A 83 20.61 -12.62 -33.02
CA LYS A 83 21.61 -13.40 -32.27
C LYS A 83 22.34 -12.53 -31.25
N PRO A 84 22.73 -13.08 -30.08
CA PRO A 84 23.50 -12.35 -29.08
C PRO A 84 24.83 -11.85 -29.65
N VAL A 85 25.09 -10.55 -29.49
CA VAL A 85 26.39 -9.94 -29.76
C VAL A 85 27.37 -10.42 -28.69
N LEU A 86 28.50 -11.00 -29.11
CA LEU A 86 29.51 -11.54 -28.21
C LEU A 86 30.77 -10.67 -28.19
N LYS A 87 31.35 -10.49 -27.01
CA LYS A 87 32.67 -9.88 -26.80
C LYS A 87 33.54 -10.82 -25.98
N LYS A 88 34.68 -11.23 -26.52
CA LYS A 88 35.57 -12.23 -25.91
C LYS A 88 34.84 -13.55 -25.53
N GLY A 89 33.86 -13.94 -26.34
CA GLY A 89 33.07 -15.16 -26.11
C GLY A 89 31.88 -15.01 -25.15
N PHE A 90 31.70 -13.84 -24.51
CA PHE A 90 30.59 -13.59 -23.59
C PHE A 90 29.53 -12.67 -24.22
N PRO A 91 28.23 -12.88 -23.96
CA PRO A 91 27.17 -11.97 -24.37
C PRO A 91 27.42 -10.55 -23.85
N VAL A 92 27.25 -9.57 -24.73
CA VAL A 92 27.26 -8.15 -24.37
C VAL A 92 25.88 -7.79 -23.83
N ALA A 93 25.83 -7.08 -22.71
CA ALA A 93 24.56 -6.62 -22.14
C ALA A 93 23.99 -5.43 -22.94
N ASP A 94 22.69 -5.49 -23.23
CA ASP A 94 21.91 -4.36 -23.70
C ASP A 94 21.48 -3.51 -22.49
N SER A 95 22.17 -2.39 -22.26
CA SER A 95 21.88 -1.51 -21.12
C SER A 95 20.48 -0.92 -21.14
N SER A 96 19.82 -0.84 -22.31
CA SER A 96 18.44 -0.33 -22.41
C SER A 96 17.40 -1.32 -21.90
N LYS A 97 17.77 -2.61 -21.83
CA LYS A 97 16.93 -3.70 -21.32
C LYS A 97 17.33 -4.15 -19.93
N ARG A 98 18.33 -3.53 -19.30
CA ARG A 98 18.72 -3.86 -17.93
C ARG A 98 17.55 -3.60 -16.99
N ASP A 99 17.32 -4.53 -16.07
CA ASP A 99 16.28 -4.41 -15.05
C ASP A 99 16.78 -4.86 -13.69
N THR A 100 15.98 -4.64 -12.66
CA THR A 100 16.24 -5.15 -11.32
C THR A 100 14.99 -5.76 -10.72
N GLU A 101 15.16 -6.88 -10.02
CA GLU A 101 14.09 -7.54 -9.28
C GLU A 101 14.46 -7.67 -7.81
N ASN A 102 13.47 -7.68 -6.93
CA ASN A 102 13.66 -7.91 -5.50
C ASN A 102 13.24 -9.34 -5.15
N VAL A 103 14.19 -10.17 -4.75
CA VAL A 103 13.93 -11.55 -4.32
C VAL A 103 13.97 -11.61 -2.79
N PRO A 104 12.95 -12.14 -2.09
CA PRO A 104 12.98 -12.31 -0.64
C PRO A 104 14.27 -12.99 -0.15
N LEU A 105 14.77 -12.61 1.04
CA LEU A 105 16.02 -13.18 1.57
C LEU A 105 15.94 -14.69 1.87
N ASP A 106 14.74 -15.22 2.10
CA ASP A 106 14.48 -16.63 2.36
C ASP A 106 14.28 -17.47 1.09
N GLU A 107 14.36 -16.85 -0.09
CA GLU A 107 14.28 -17.52 -1.38
C GLU A 107 15.62 -17.51 -2.12
N ASP A 108 15.96 -18.64 -2.76
CA ASP A 108 17.13 -18.74 -3.64
C ASP A 108 16.94 -17.90 -4.92
N VAL A 109 17.87 -16.96 -5.13
CA VAL A 109 17.87 -16.03 -6.26
C VAL A 109 17.83 -16.75 -7.61
N HIS A 110 18.58 -17.84 -7.79
CA HIS A 110 18.62 -18.54 -9.07
C HIS A 110 17.34 -19.33 -9.35
N THR A 111 16.70 -19.85 -8.30
CA THR A 111 15.41 -20.52 -8.38
C THR A 111 14.32 -19.53 -8.78
N PHE A 112 14.25 -18.37 -8.12
CA PHE A 112 13.37 -17.28 -8.52
C PHE A 112 13.61 -16.87 -9.97
N PHE A 113 14.87 -16.62 -10.34
CA PHE A 113 15.25 -16.17 -11.68
C PHE A 113 14.84 -17.16 -12.79
N LYS A 114 15.01 -18.47 -12.54
CA LYS A 114 14.56 -19.51 -13.49
C LYS A 114 13.04 -19.57 -13.64
N ARG A 115 12.30 -19.31 -12.55
CA ARG A 115 10.84 -19.39 -12.52
C ARG A 115 10.17 -18.14 -13.09
N GLU A 116 10.63 -16.97 -12.69
CA GLU A 116 9.95 -15.70 -12.95
C GLU A 116 10.57 -14.89 -14.09
N VAL A 117 11.86 -15.08 -14.41
CA VAL A 117 12.56 -14.24 -15.40
C VAL A 117 12.80 -14.97 -16.70
N LEU A 118 13.45 -16.13 -16.67
CA LEU A 118 13.86 -16.87 -17.87
C LEU A 118 12.71 -17.22 -18.84
N PRO A 119 11.48 -17.55 -18.40
CA PRO A 119 10.38 -17.82 -19.33
C PRO A 119 9.98 -16.63 -20.20
N TYR A 120 10.18 -15.41 -19.70
CA TYR A 120 9.82 -14.17 -20.39
C TYR A 120 11.02 -13.48 -21.04
N ARG A 121 12.24 -13.74 -20.54
CA ARG A 121 13.49 -13.15 -21.03
C ARG A 121 14.56 -14.24 -21.30
N PRO A 122 14.40 -15.03 -22.37
CA PRO A 122 15.36 -16.07 -22.72
C PRO A 122 16.77 -15.50 -22.93
N GLY A 123 17.78 -16.14 -22.35
CA GLY A 123 19.17 -15.73 -22.47
C GLY A 123 19.60 -14.58 -21.56
N ALA A 124 18.71 -14.08 -20.68
CA ALA A 124 19.09 -13.17 -19.62
C ALA A 124 20.01 -13.86 -18.58
N TRP A 125 20.80 -13.07 -17.87
CA TRP A 125 21.62 -13.53 -16.75
C TRP A 125 21.61 -12.52 -15.60
N ILE A 126 21.97 -12.99 -14.42
CA ILE A 126 22.13 -12.15 -13.23
C ILE A 126 23.56 -11.59 -13.22
N ASP A 127 23.70 -10.28 -13.04
CA ASP A 127 24.97 -9.67 -12.69
C ASP A 127 25.16 -9.70 -11.17
N GLU A 128 25.81 -10.75 -10.68
CA GLU A 128 26.05 -10.95 -9.24
C GLU A 128 26.90 -9.82 -8.63
N SER A 129 27.79 -9.19 -9.41
CA SER A 129 28.63 -8.08 -8.92
C SER A 129 27.83 -6.82 -8.58
N LYS A 130 26.63 -6.68 -9.17
CA LYS A 130 25.69 -5.58 -8.92
C LYS A 130 24.53 -5.97 -8.02
N THR A 131 24.46 -7.22 -7.58
CA THR A 131 23.42 -7.70 -6.67
C THR A 131 23.67 -7.18 -5.27
N LYS A 132 22.61 -6.68 -4.60
CA LYS A 132 22.72 -6.05 -3.29
C LYS A 132 21.63 -6.53 -2.36
N VAL A 133 21.95 -6.70 -1.08
CA VAL A 133 20.95 -6.88 -0.03
C VAL A 133 20.33 -5.52 0.29
N GLY A 134 19.01 -5.44 0.19
CA GLY A 134 18.20 -4.28 0.58
C GLY A 134 17.21 -4.66 1.68
N TYR A 135 16.66 -3.64 2.33
CA TYR A 135 15.54 -3.80 3.26
C TYR A 135 14.47 -2.78 2.92
N GLU A 136 13.21 -3.18 3.03
CA GLU A 136 12.05 -2.32 2.84
C GLU A 136 11.16 -2.38 4.08
N ILE A 137 10.53 -1.26 4.42
CA ILE A 137 9.52 -1.19 5.48
C ILE A 137 8.17 -1.02 4.79
N PRO A 138 7.42 -2.12 4.55
CA PRO A 138 6.18 -2.08 3.79
C PRO A 138 5.01 -1.61 4.68
N PHE A 139 5.11 -0.41 5.24
CA PHE A 139 4.19 0.08 6.28
C PHE A 139 2.73 0.10 5.80
N THR A 140 2.49 0.64 4.61
CA THR A 140 1.14 0.76 4.04
C THR A 140 0.48 -0.60 3.83
N SER A 141 1.21 -1.60 3.30
CA SER A 141 0.64 -2.94 3.09
C SER A 141 0.54 -3.74 4.39
N THR A 142 1.46 -3.51 5.35
CA THR A 142 1.45 -4.19 6.66
C THR A 142 0.20 -3.86 7.48
N PHE A 143 -0.27 -2.61 7.41
CA PHE A 143 -1.45 -2.14 8.14
C PHE A 143 -2.66 -1.90 7.23
N TYR A 144 -2.62 -2.40 6.00
CA TYR A 144 -3.75 -2.28 5.08
C TYR A 144 -4.93 -3.12 5.58
N GLU A 145 -6.09 -2.47 5.73
CA GLU A 145 -7.35 -3.14 6.02
C GLU A 145 -8.23 -3.06 4.78
N PHE A 146 -8.62 -4.23 4.27
CA PHE A 146 -9.56 -4.29 3.16
C PHE A 146 -10.92 -3.78 3.64
N ALA A 147 -11.38 -2.66 3.09
CA ALA A 147 -12.73 -2.20 3.31
C ALA A 147 -13.69 -3.11 2.54
N GLU A 148 -14.51 -3.90 3.25
CA GLU A 148 -15.57 -4.66 2.60
C GLU A 148 -16.46 -3.72 1.80
N LEU A 149 -16.54 -3.97 0.49
CA LEU A 149 -17.38 -3.19 -0.39
C LEU A 149 -18.84 -3.51 -0.09
N GLU A 150 -19.68 -2.48 0.02
CA GLU A 150 -21.12 -2.69 0.14
C GLU A 150 -21.65 -3.41 -1.12
N PRO A 151 -22.64 -4.33 -0.99
CA PRO A 151 -23.18 -5.04 -2.13
C PRO A 151 -23.75 -4.08 -3.19
N SER A 152 -23.48 -4.36 -4.47
CA SER A 152 -23.96 -3.54 -5.60
C SER A 152 -25.47 -3.32 -5.60
N ARG A 153 -26.25 -4.32 -5.14
CA ARG A 153 -27.71 -4.22 -4.98
C ARG A 153 -28.14 -3.11 -4.01
N ASP A 154 -27.36 -2.88 -2.95
CA ASP A 154 -27.70 -1.93 -1.90
C ASP A 154 -27.28 -0.52 -2.34
N ILE A 155 -26.18 -0.41 -3.10
CA ILE A 155 -25.82 0.81 -3.83
C ILE A 155 -26.94 1.20 -4.80
N ALA A 156 -27.38 0.27 -5.64
CA ALA A 156 -28.42 0.51 -6.64
C ALA A 156 -29.73 1.00 -6.00
N ARG A 157 -30.18 0.32 -4.93
CA ARG A 157 -31.39 0.73 -4.18
C ARG A 157 -31.27 2.16 -3.65
N ARG A 158 -30.11 2.52 -3.10
CA ARG A 158 -29.86 3.87 -2.58
C ARG A 158 -29.81 4.93 -3.69
N ILE A 159 -29.26 4.59 -4.87
CA ILE A 159 -29.28 5.46 -6.05
C ILE A 159 -30.72 5.73 -6.48
N GLU A 160 -31.53 4.70 -6.67
CA GLU A 160 -32.95 4.85 -7.06
C GLU A 160 -33.74 5.70 -6.06
N GLN A 161 -33.52 5.50 -4.76
CA GLN A 161 -34.16 6.31 -3.71
C GLN A 161 -33.75 7.79 -3.80
N ARG A 162 -32.48 8.07 -4.08
CA ARG A 162 -31.98 9.45 -4.25
C ARG A 162 -32.53 10.09 -5.51
N GLU A 163 -32.62 9.36 -6.61
CA GLU A 163 -33.23 9.85 -7.86
C GLU A 163 -34.69 10.24 -7.65
N ARG A 164 -35.48 9.40 -6.98
CA ARG A 164 -36.87 9.73 -6.65
C ARG A 164 -36.98 11.01 -5.81
N SER A 165 -36.16 11.15 -4.78
CA SER A 165 -36.15 12.35 -3.95
C SER A 165 -35.71 13.61 -4.72
N LEU A 166 -34.74 13.48 -5.64
CA LEU A 166 -34.31 14.58 -6.50
C LEU A 166 -35.43 15.01 -7.46
N ILE A 167 -36.10 14.06 -8.10
CA ILE A 167 -37.22 14.33 -9.01
C ILE A 167 -38.37 15.02 -8.27
N GLU A 168 -38.72 14.54 -7.08
CA GLU A 168 -39.77 15.15 -6.26
C GLU A 168 -39.44 16.62 -5.91
N LYS A 169 -38.21 16.89 -5.47
CA LYS A 169 -37.75 18.25 -5.18
C LYS A 169 -37.75 19.15 -6.41
N LEU A 170 -37.35 18.64 -7.57
CA LEU A 170 -37.43 19.38 -8.83
C LEU A 170 -38.87 19.71 -9.20
N HIS A 171 -39.80 18.76 -9.05
CA HIS A 171 -41.22 19.02 -9.24
C HIS A 171 -41.77 20.06 -8.27
N THR A 172 -41.33 20.08 -7.01
CA THR A 172 -41.74 21.14 -6.07
C THR A 172 -41.21 22.51 -6.49
N LEU A 173 -39.97 22.59 -6.97
CA LEU A 173 -39.32 23.86 -7.35
C LEU A 173 -39.86 24.43 -8.66
N PHE A 174 -40.11 23.58 -9.66
CA PHE A 174 -40.53 24.02 -11.00
C PHE A 174 -42.03 23.83 -11.27
N GLY A 175 -42.73 23.02 -10.47
CA GLY A 175 -44.17 22.79 -10.57
C GLY A 175 -45.04 23.89 -9.94
N ASN A 176 -44.46 24.74 -9.08
CA ASN A 176 -45.14 25.90 -8.50
C ASN A 176 -44.91 27.22 -9.28
N GLY A 177 -44.26 27.16 -10.46
CA GLY A 177 -43.93 28.35 -11.27
C GLY A 177 -44.95 28.71 -12.36
N GLY A 178 -46.14 28.09 -12.36
CA GLY A 178 -47.06 28.13 -13.49
C GLY A 178 -48.49 28.52 -13.15
N GLU A 179 -48.73 29.45 -12.23
CA GLU A 179 -50.06 30.07 -12.07
C GLU A 179 -49.96 31.42 -11.34
N GLN A 180 -49.73 32.49 -12.10
CA GLN A 180 -50.38 33.80 -11.97
C GLN A 180 -49.70 34.79 -12.92
N ASN A 181 -50.40 35.10 -14.02
CA ASN A 181 -50.49 36.42 -14.62
C ASN A 181 -51.70 36.36 -15.58
N GLY A 182 -52.88 36.57 -14.99
CA GLY A 182 -54.05 37.07 -15.70
C GLY A 182 -54.03 38.59 -15.73
#